data_AF-X1VRZ3-F1
#
_entry.id   AF-X1VRZ3-F1
#
_cell.length_a   1.000
_cell.length_b   1.000
_cell.length_c   1.000
_cell.angle_alpha   90.00
_cell.angle_beta   90.00
_cell.angle_gamma   90.00
#
_symmetry.space_group_name_H-M   'P 1'
#
loop_
_entity.id
_entity.type
_entity.pdbx_description
1 polymer ?
#
loop_
_entity_poly.entity_id
_entity_poly.type
_entity_poly.pdbx_seq_one_letter_code
_entity_poly.pdbx_strand_id
1 'polypeptide(L)' 'SPEDWKKRIDAIEIFERYTRLPWYTIIYNNIYNQDIIKNDGILAKYDLVLFMDVVEHLNKEKGLKMLKKARCWIVST' A
#
# COMPACT_ATOMS: atom_id res chain seq x y z
N SER A 1 -22.69 -6.64 10.23
CA SER A 1 -22.61 -6.07 11.60
C SER A 1 -21.16 -5.70 11.90
N PRO A 2 -20.83 -4.88 12.92
CA PRO A 2 -19.43 -4.68 13.33
C PRO A 2 -18.69 -6.00 13.61
N GLU A 3 -19.44 -7.03 14.03
CA GLU A 3 -18.98 -8.41 14.28
C GLU A 3 -18.38 -9.09 13.03
N ASP A 4 -18.80 -8.68 11.82
CA ASP A 4 -18.38 -9.31 10.55
C ASP A 4 -17.12 -8.65 9.95
N TRP A 5 -16.59 -7.60 10.57
CA TRP A 5 -15.44 -6.87 10.04
C TRP A 5 -14.17 -7.70 10.13
N LYS A 6 -13.71 -8.23 8.99
CA LYS A 6 -12.41 -8.89 8.88
C LYS A 6 -11.34 -7.89 8.51
N LYS A 7 -10.40 -7.64 9.42
CA LYS A 7 -9.22 -6.82 9.16
C LYS A 7 -8.35 -7.53 8.10
N ARG A 8 -8.19 -6.88 6.94
CA ARG A 8 -7.20 -7.23 5.92
C ARG A 8 -6.21 -6.08 5.79
N ILE A 9 -4.95 -6.34 6.11
CA ILE A 9 -3.85 -5.38 5.98
C ILE A 9 -2.85 -5.99 5.01
N ASP A 10 -2.68 -5.38 3.85
CA ASP A 10 -1.73 -5.84 2.83
C ASP A 10 -0.64 -4.79 2.64
N ALA A 11 0.57 -5.24 2.30
CA ALA A 11 1.73 -4.38 2.07
C ALA A 11 2.19 -4.38 0.62
N ILE A 12 2.71 -3.24 0.16
CA ILE A 12 3.46 -3.14 -1.08
C ILE A 12 4.86 -2.63 -0.70
N GLU A 13 5.89 -3.38 -1.10
CA GLU A 13 7.26 -3.07 -0.75
C GLU A 13 8.15 -3.44 -1.95
N ILE A 14 8.92 -2.49 -2.47
CA ILE A 14 9.76 -2.71 -3.65
C ILE A 14 11.04 -3.49 -3.31
N PHE A 15 11.53 -3.39 -2.06
CA PHE A 15 12.77 -4.02 -1.62
C PHE A 15 12.52 -5.38 -0.98
N GLU A 16 12.85 -6.45 -1.69
CA GLU A 16 12.63 -7.84 -1.26
C GLU A 16 13.26 -8.18 0.11
N ARG A 17 14.38 -7.52 0.46
CA ARG A 17 15.01 -7.74 1.77
C ARG A 17 14.08 -7.41 2.94
N TYR A 18 13.16 -6.46 2.78
CA TYR A 18 12.24 -6.05 3.83
C TYR A 18 11.03 -6.98 3.91
N THR A 19 10.55 -7.50 2.78
CA THR A 19 9.43 -8.45 2.74
C THR A 19 9.75 -9.77 3.43
N ARG A 20 11.04 -10.09 3.62
CA ARG A 20 11.53 -11.29 4.33
C ARG A 20 11.67 -11.11 5.84
N LEU A 21 11.42 -9.92 6.38
CA LEU A 21 11.58 -9.67 7.81
C LEU A 21 10.45 -10.33 8.61
N PRO A 22 10.75 -10.92 9.79
CA PRO A 22 9.76 -11.71 10.53
C PRO A 22 8.47 -10.96 10.88
N TRP A 23 8.54 -9.64 11.09
CA TRP A 23 7.35 -8.85 11.43
C TRP A 23 6.42 -8.62 10.24
N TYR A 24 6.91 -8.68 8.99
CA TYR A 24 6.06 -8.49 7.82
C TYR A 24 4.99 -9.59 7.71
N THR A 25 5.36 -10.85 8.00
CA THR A 25 4.42 -11.98 7.97
C THR A 25 3.46 -12.01 9.17
N ILE A 26 3.76 -11.26 10.24
CA ILE A 26 2.89 -11.10 11.40
C ILE A 26 1.84 -10.01 11.15
N ILE A 27 2.26 -8.90 10.52
CA ILE A 27 1.42 -7.72 10.33
C ILE A 27 0.51 -7.85 9.10
N TYR A 28 1.04 -8.36 7.99
CA TYR A 28 0.38 -8.30 6.70
C TYR A 28 -0.21 -9.65 6.27
N ASN A 29 -1.42 -9.62 5.73
CA ASN A 29 -2.08 -10.77 5.13
C ASN A 29 -1.43 -11.15 3.80
N ASN A 30 -1.08 -10.17 2.97
CA ASN A 30 -0.34 -10.34 1.73
C ASN A 30 0.76 -9.28 1.60
N ILE A 31 1.86 -9.65 0.97
CA ILE A 31 2.99 -8.75 0.68
C ILE A 31 3.24 -8.78 -0.82
N TYR A 32 3.04 -7.66 -1.49
CA TYR A 32 3.31 -7.49 -2.91
C TYR A 32 4.70 -6.89 -3.08
N ASN A 33 5.68 -7.71 -3.49
CA ASN A 33 7.02 -7.20 -3.76
C ASN A 33 7.08 -6.51 -5.14
N GLN A 34 6.78 -5.22 -5.20
CA GLN A 34 6.72 -4.48 -6.47
C GLN A 34 6.81 -2.97 -6.30
N ASP A 35 7.09 -2.28 -7.41
CA ASP A 35 6.98 -0.83 -7.52
C ASP A 35 5.50 -0.41 -7.52
N ILE A 36 5.15 0.50 -6.61
CA ILE A 36 3.80 1.04 -6.48
C ILE A 36 3.31 1.77 -7.73
N ILE A 37 4.23 2.40 -8.49
CA ILE A 37 3.88 3.12 -9.72
C ILE A 37 3.35 2.17 -10.79
N LYS A 38 3.87 0.94 -10.82
CA LYS A 38 3.46 -0.13 -11.75
C LYS A 38 2.18 -0.82 -11.32
N ASN A 39 1.61 -0.48 -10.16
CA ASN A 39 0.40 -1.10 -9.71
C ASN A 39 -0.84 -0.48 -10.38
N ASP A 40 -1.51 -1.27 -11.19
CA ASP A 40 -2.80 -0.91 -11.78
C ASP A 40 -3.93 -1.59 -11.00
N GLY A 41 -4.60 -0.80 -10.17
CA GLY A 41 -5.87 -1.17 -9.55
C GLY A 41 -5.81 -1.76 -8.14
N ILE A 42 -4.64 -2.03 -7.54
CA ILE A 42 -4.60 -2.48 -6.14
C ILE A 42 -5.18 -1.43 -5.20
N LEU A 43 -4.84 -0.16 -5.41
CA LEU A 43 -5.24 0.94 -4.54
C LEU A 43 -6.76 1.14 -4.51
N ALA A 44 -7.45 0.74 -5.59
CA ALA A 44 -8.90 0.81 -5.67
C ALA A 44 -9.62 -0.35 -4.95
N LYS A 45 -8.89 -1.35 -4.44
CA LYS A 45 -9.45 -2.52 -3.74
C LYS A 45 -9.50 -2.38 -2.22
N TYR A 46 -9.02 -1.26 -1.67
CA TYR A 46 -8.95 -1.03 -0.22
C TYR A 46 -9.77 0.18 0.16
N ASP A 47 -10.34 0.13 1.35
CA ASP A 47 -11.09 1.26 1.94
C ASP A 47 -10.14 2.38 2.40
N LEU A 48 -8.90 2.02 2.75
CA LEU A 48 -7.85 2.91 3.22
C LEU A 48 -6.50 2.51 2.61
N VAL A 49 -5.74 3.51 2.16
CA VAL A 49 -4.34 3.36 1.73
C VAL A 49 -3.46 4.26 2.58
N LEU A 50 -2.40 3.67 3.14
CA LEU A 50 -1.38 4.36 3.93
C LEU A 50 -0.10 4.47 3.12
N PHE A 51 0.37 5.69 2.87
CA PHE A 51 1.69 5.97 2.33
C PHE A 51 2.60 6.43 3.47
N MET A 52 3.34 5.50 4.06
CA MET A 52 4.26 5.79 5.17
C MET A 52 5.62 6.20 4.61
N ASP A 53 5.87 7.51 4.53
CA ASP A 53 7.13 8.08 4.02
C ASP A 53 7.45 7.60 2.58
N VAL A 54 6.41 7.40 1.76
CA VAL A 54 6.53 6.88 0.38
C VAL A 54 6.49 8.01 -0.64
N VAL A 55 5.66 9.03 -0.41
CA VAL A 55 5.34 10.04 -1.41
C VAL A 55 6.56 10.93 -1.71
N GLU A 56 7.41 11.22 -0.71
CA GLU A 56 8.62 12.03 -0.91
C GLU A 56 9.66 11.38 -1.83
N HIS A 57 9.60 10.05 -1.99
CA HIS A 57 10.50 9.31 -2.88
C HIS A 57 10.07 9.37 -4.34
N LEU A 58 8.89 9.93 -4.63
CA LEU A 58 8.35 10.05 -5.97
C LEU A 58 8.56 11.46 -6.52
N ASN A 59 8.91 11.56 -7.80
CA ASN A 59 8.80 12.85 -8.46
C ASN A 59 7.32 13.29 -8.53
N LYS A 60 7.09 14.60 -8.61
CA LYS A 60 5.75 15.20 -8.55
C LYS A 60 4.77 14.58 -9.54
N GLU A 61 5.19 14.34 -10.78
CA GLU A 61 4.33 13.77 -11.82
C GLU A 61 3.92 12.33 -11.51
N LYS A 62 4.89 11.48 -11.14
CA LYS A 62 4.65 10.09 -10.76
C LYS A 62 3.78 9.99 -9.52
N GLY A 63 4.04 10.81 -8.50
CA GLY A 63 3.24 10.88 -7.28
C GLY A 63 1.79 11.25 -7.57
N LEU A 64 1.56 12.32 -8.35
CA LEU A 64 0.20 12.72 -8.75
C LEU A 64 -0.51 11.64 -9.57
N LYS A 65 0.19 10.99 -10.50
CA LYS A 65 -0.39 9.90 -11.30
C LYS A 65 -0.78 8.71 -10.42
N MET A 66 0.04 8.37 -9.43
CA MET A 66 -0.25 7.30 -8.47
C MET A 66 -1.45 7.64 -7.59
N LEU A 67 -1.49 8.83 -6.99
CA LEU A 67 -2.59 9.25 -6.10
C LEU A 67 -3.94 9.25 -6.83
N LYS A 68 -3.97 9.60 -8.12
CA LYS A 68 -5.18 9.52 -8.95
C LYS A 68 -5.71 8.10 -9.17
N LYS A 69 -4.91 7.05 -8.91
CA LYS A 69 -5.35 5.64 -9.00
C LYS A 69 -6.13 5.19 -7.76
N ALA A 70 -5.97 5.88 -6.63
CA ALA A 70 -6.70 5.57 -5.42
C ALA A 70 -8.15 6.10 -5.53
N ARG A 71 -9.11 5.29 -5.08
CA ARG A 71 -10.54 5.66 -5.01
C ARG A 71 -11.04 5.65 -3.56
N CYS A 72 -10.12 5.76 -2.62
CA CYS A 72 -10.29 5.47 -1.21
C CYS A 72 -9.71 6.61 -0.35
N TRP A 73 -9.79 6.45 0.97
CA TRP A 73 -9.08 7.34 1.89
C TRP A 73 -7.58 7.16 1.76
N ILE A 74 -6.85 8.27 1.76
CA ILE A 74 -5.39 8.30 1.70
C ILE A 74 -4.89 9.02 2.94
N VAL A 75 -3.98 8.38 3.65
CA VAL A 75 -3.17 9.03 4.68
C VAL A 75 -1.72 8.92 4.23
N SER A 76 -1.02 10.05 4.22
CA SER A 76 0.43 10.11 4.02
C SER A 76 1.04 10.67 5.28
N THR A 77 2.11 10.05 5.76
CA THR A 77 3.01 10.65 6.77
C THR A 77 4.18 11.34 6.10
#